data_AF-A0A819TQU7-F1
#
_entry.id   AF-A0A819TQU7-F1
#
_cell.length_a   1.000
_cell.length_b   1.000
_cell.length_c   1.000
_cell.angle_alpha   90.00
_cell.angle_beta   90.00
_cell.angle_gamma   90.00
#
_symmetry.space_group_name_H-M   'P 1'
#
loop_
_entity.id
_entity.type
_entity.pdbx_description
1 polymer ?
#
loop_
_entity_poly.entity_id
_entity_poly.type
_entity_poly.pdbx_seq_one_letter_code
_entity_poly.pdbx_strand_id
1 'polypeptide(L)' 'HKYGPGSRMCRVCSNGHGIIRKYGLMICRQCFRQYSSDIGFKKLD' A
#
# COMPACT_ATOMS: atom_id res chain seq x y z
N HIS A 1 -16.80 -4.76 -9.29
CA HIS A 1 -15.80 -5.79 -9.65
C HIS A 1 -15.42 -6.59 -8.41
N LYS A 2 -15.71 -7.91 -8.35
CA LYS A 2 -15.42 -8.75 -7.17
C LYS A 2 -13.96 -9.22 -7.09
N TYR A 3 -13.28 -9.40 -8.23
CA TYR A 3 -11.91 -9.94 -8.30
C TYR A 3 -11.06 -9.17 -9.32
N GLY A 4 -9.75 -9.38 -9.29
CA GLY A 4 -8.78 -8.82 -10.23
C GLY A 4 -8.13 -7.50 -9.77
N PRO A 5 -7.25 -6.89 -10.60
CA PRO A 5 -6.56 -5.63 -10.27
C PRO A 5 -7.49 -4.49 -9.89
N GLY A 6 -8.58 -4.30 -10.63
CA GLY A 6 -9.55 -3.23 -10.37
C GLY A 6 -10.45 -3.45 -9.15
N SER A 7 -10.39 -4.62 -8.50
CA SER A 7 -11.10 -4.84 -7.23
C SER A 7 -10.28 -4.41 -6.00
N ARG A 8 -9.08 -3.89 -6.21
CA ARG A 8 -8.13 -3.53 -5.15
C ARG A 8 -7.85 -2.04 -5.19
N MET A 9 -7.75 -1.46 -4.01
CA MET A 9 -7.44 -0.05 -3.82
C MET A 9 -6.57 0.13 -2.59
N CYS A 10 -5.77 1.19 -2.60
CA CYS A 10 -5.03 1.64 -1.41
C CYS A 10 -6.02 1.99 -0.30
N ARG A 11 -5.80 1.46 0.91
CA ARG A 11 -6.64 1.78 2.07
C ARG A 11 -6.57 3.24 2.54
N VAL A 12 -5.61 4.02 2.04
CA VAL A 12 -5.37 5.42 2.43
C VAL A 12 -5.90 6.41 1.39
N CYS A 13 -5.57 6.22 0.11
CA CYS A 13 -5.88 7.18 -0.94
C CYS A 13 -6.80 6.63 -2.05
N SER A 14 -7.33 5.42 -1.89
CA SER A 14 -8.21 4.74 -2.84
C SER A 14 -7.63 4.50 -4.25
N ASN A 15 -6.34 4.80 -4.47
CA ASN A 15 -5.67 4.54 -5.75
C ASN A 15 -5.52 3.02 -6.00
N GLY A 16 -5.86 2.57 -7.21
CA GLY A 16 -5.70 1.18 -7.67
C GLY A 16 -4.27 0.80 -8.07
N HIS A 17 -3.37 1.77 -8.24
CA HIS A 17 -2.06 1.57 -8.85
C HIS A 17 -0.95 1.40 -7.80
N GLY A 18 0.02 0.53 -8.10
CA GLY A 18 1.24 0.38 -7.30
C GLY A 18 0.97 -0.05 -5.84
N ILE A 19 -0.01 -0.92 -5.63
CA ILE A 19 -0.40 -1.40 -4.30
C ILE A 19 0.61 -2.42 -3.78
N ILE A 20 1.20 -2.13 -2.62
CA ILE A 20 2.01 -3.04 -1.83
C ILE A 20 1.08 -3.97 -1.06
N ARG A 21 1.18 -5.27 -1.36
CA ARG A 21 0.31 -6.33 -0.81
C ARG A 21 1.04 -7.27 0.15
N LYS A 22 2.37 -7.18 0.22
CA LYS A 22 3.17 -7.99 1.14
C LYS A 22 2.72 -7.71 2.57
N TYR A 23 2.62 -8.77 3.38
CA TYR A 23 2.19 -8.69 4.78
C TYR A 23 0.78 -8.11 5.00
N GLY A 24 -0.08 -8.09 3.96
CA GLY A 24 -1.45 -7.59 4.10
C GLY A 24 -1.58 -6.07 4.18
N LEU A 25 -0.54 -5.30 3.84
CA LEU A 25 -0.52 -3.84 4.03
C LEU A 25 -1.57 -3.07 3.21
N MET A 26 -1.91 -3.54 2.00
CA MET A 26 -2.93 -2.96 1.11
C MET A 26 -2.83 -1.43 0.94
N ILE A 27 -1.60 -0.94 0.73
CA ILE A 27 -1.26 0.49 0.65
C ILE A 27 -0.46 0.76 -0.63
N CYS A 28 -0.70 1.86 -1.33
CA CYS A 28 0.09 2.20 -2.51
C CYS A 28 1.52 2.63 -2.14
N ARG A 29 2.46 2.50 -3.08
CA ARG A 29 3.88 2.82 -2.85
C ARG A 29 4.14 4.26 -2.39
N GLN A 30 3.30 5.22 -2.80
CA GLN A 30 3.43 6.63 -2.41
C GLN A 30 3.02 6.82 -0.94
N CYS A 31 1.84 6.32 -0.57
CA CYS A 31 1.38 6.35 0.82
C CYS A 31 2.30 5.53 1.73
N PHE A 32 2.82 4.39 1.28
CA PHE A 32 3.77 3.61 2.08
C PHE A 32 4.99 4.42 2.49
N ARG A 33 5.56 5.24 1.59
CA ARG A 33 6.71 6.10 1.91
C ARG A 33 6.37 7.21 2.89
N GLN A 34 5.12 7.69 2.89
CA GLN A 34 4.67 8.71 3.84
C GLN A 34 4.50 8.12 5.25
N TYR A 35 3.92 6.92 5.34
CA TYR A 35 3.58 6.28 6.62
C TYR A 35 4.60 5.21 7.07
N SER A 36 5.72 5.04 6.37
CA SER A 36 6.65 3.93 6.67
C SER A 36 7.20 4.03 8.09
N SER A 37 7.52 5.24 8.55
CA SER A 37 7.98 5.50 9.92
C SER A 37 6.94 5.10 10.96
N ASP A 38 5.68 5.45 10.72
CA ASP A 38 4.58 5.25 11.67
C ASP A 38 4.19 3.77 11.79
N ILE A 39 4.36 3.02 10.69
CA ILE A 39 4.22 1.57 10.68
C ILE A 39 5.43 0.89 11.37
N GLY A 40 6.54 1.60 11.57
CA GLY A 40 7.76 1.08 12.19
C GLY A 40 8.81 0.55 11.20
N PHE A 41 8.61 0.75 9.90
CA PHE A 41 9.64 0.45 8.91
C PHE A 41 10.77 1.48 8.98
N LYS A 42 12.00 0.99 9.05
CA LYS A 42 13.22 1.78 8.91
C LYS A 42 14.02 1.22 7.73
N LYS A 43 14.58 2.12 6.90
CA LYS A 43 15.56 1.72 5.90
C LYS A 43 16.83 1.35 6.65
N LEU A 44 17.18 0.07 6.62
CA LEU A 44 18.52 -0.40 6.94
C LEU A 44 19.24 -0.51 5.61
N ASP A 45 20.51 -0.08 5.57
CA ASP A 45 21.29 -0.07 4.32
C ASP A 45 21.60 -1.49 3.80
#